data_AF-A0A1B6J263-F1
#
_entry.id   AF-A0A1B6J263-F1
#
_cell.length_a   1.000
_cell.length_b   1.000
_cell.length_c   1.000
_cell.angle_alpha   90.00
_cell.angle_beta   90.00
_cell.angle_gamma   90.00
#
_symmetry.space_group_name_H-M   'P 1'
#
loop_
_entity.id
_entity.type
_entity.pdbx_description
1 polymer ?
#
loop_
_entity_poly.entity_id
_entity_poly.type
_entity_poly.pdbx_seq_one_letter_code
_entity_poly.pdbx_strand_id
1 'polypeptide(L)'
;EKTKDMKPGIPLPTRVYTNPDRSYRLVIHKPTSMYYLMQAAGIQRAAMHPGKEVAGKVTLKHVYEIAKIKMEDPPNALKSMEYMCKQIIKTAHSMGIEVVKTLDPEEYQKFLDERREIVAQQRKELDEKKEAKLLRTG
;
A
#
# COMPACT_ATOMS: atom_id res chain seq x y z
N GLU A 1 -4.83 7.23 -23.08
CA GLU A 1 -5.98 8.15 -22.92
C GLU A 1 -6.76 7.92 -21.63
N LYS A 2 -7.27 6.71 -21.36
CA LYS A 2 -8.12 6.42 -20.18
C LYS A 2 -7.51 6.68 -18.79
N THR A 3 -6.20 6.86 -18.68
CA THR A 3 -5.48 7.14 -17.42
C THR A 3 -4.82 8.53 -17.41
N LYS A 4 -5.08 9.37 -18.43
CA LYS A 4 -4.37 10.65 -18.63
C LYS A 4 -4.62 11.66 -17.50
N ASP A 5 -5.79 11.60 -16.89
CA ASP A 5 -6.19 12.52 -15.80
C ASP A 5 -5.71 12.05 -14.42
N MET A 6 -5.13 10.85 -14.33
CA MET A 6 -4.61 10.29 -13.08
C MET A 6 -3.14 10.64 -12.92
N LYS A 7 -2.70 10.90 -11.68
CA LYS A 7 -1.29 11.24 -11.42
C LYS A 7 -0.38 10.10 -11.91
N PRO A 8 0.70 10.43 -12.64
CA PRO A 8 1.65 9.44 -13.12
C PRO A 8 2.32 8.72 -11.94
N GLY A 9 2.60 7.43 -12.10
CA GLY A 9 3.25 6.61 -11.06
C GLY A 9 2.31 5.95 -10.06
N ILE A 10 0.99 6.18 -10.14
CA ILE A 10 0.01 5.48 -9.30
C ILE A 10 -0.27 4.08 -9.88
N PRO A 11 -0.12 2.99 -9.09
CA PRO A 11 -0.46 1.66 -9.54
C PRO A 11 -1.98 1.48 -9.63
N LEU A 12 -2.49 1.29 -10.84
CA LEU A 12 -3.90 1.07 -11.12
C LEU A 12 -4.11 -0.39 -11.54
N PRO A 13 -4.85 -1.19 -10.75
CA PRO A 13 -5.19 -2.55 -11.16
C PRO A 13 -6.15 -2.51 -12.34
N THR A 14 -5.84 -3.26 -13.39
CA THR A 14 -6.66 -3.34 -14.59
C THR A 14 -7.07 -4.78 -14.88
N ARG A 15 -8.34 -4.99 -15.19
CA ARG A 15 -8.88 -6.29 -15.61
C ARG A 15 -9.29 -6.24 -17.07
N VAL A 16 -8.74 -7.15 -17.86
CA VAL A 16 -9.06 -7.32 -19.28
C VAL A 16 -9.96 -8.53 -19.42
N TYR A 17 -11.11 -8.34 -20.04
CA TYR A 17 -12.02 -9.41 -20.44
C TYR A 17 -11.89 -9.58 -21.95
N THR A 18 -11.51 -10.77 -22.40
CA THR A 18 -11.40 -11.10 -23.82
C THR A 18 -12.61 -11.94 -24.22
N ASN A 19 -13.30 -11.49 -25.27
CA ASN A 19 -14.45 -12.19 -25.82
C ASN A 19 -14.01 -13.14 -26.97
N PRO A 20 -14.83 -14.13 -27.35
CA PRO A 20 -14.51 -15.08 -28.43
C PRO A 20 -14.31 -14.43 -29.80
N ASP A 21 -14.93 -13.27 -30.04
CA ASP A 21 -14.81 -12.45 -31.25
C ASP A 21 -13.50 -11.63 -31.30
N ARG A 22 -12.56 -11.89 -30.38
CA ARG A 22 -11.31 -11.13 -30.18
C ARG A 22 -11.53 -9.66 -29.76
N SER A 23 -12.77 -9.25 -29.46
CA SER A 23 -13.00 -7.97 -28.79
C SER A 23 -12.56 -8.05 -27.33
N TYR A 24 -12.19 -6.91 -26.74
CA TYR A 24 -11.81 -6.84 -25.34
C TYR A 24 -12.51 -5.70 -24.61
N ARG A 25 -12.80 -5.94 -23.33
CA ARG A 25 -13.32 -4.96 -22.39
C ARG A 25 -12.31 -4.74 -21.29
N LEU A 26 -11.84 -3.50 -21.16
CA LEU A 26 -10.92 -3.08 -20.10
C LEU A 26 -11.70 -2.41 -18.96
N VAL A 27 -11.52 -2.91 -17.74
CA VAL A 27 -12.00 -2.28 -16.51
C VAL A 27 -10.79 -1.82 -15.71
N ILE A 28 -10.73 -0.51 -15.43
CA ILE A 28 -9.68 0.09 -14.60
C ILE A 28 -10.25 0.30 -13.21
N HIS A 29 -9.60 -0.30 -12.22
CA HIS A 29 -9.98 -0.18 -10.82
C HIS A 29 -9.24 0.97 -10.15
N LYS A 30 -9.75 1.40 -9.00
CA LYS A 30 -9.06 2.39 -8.16
C LYS A 30 -7.72 1.82 -7.66
N PRO A 31 -6.75 2.67 -7.28
CA PRO A 31 -5.48 2.25 -6.68
C PRO A 31 -5.64 1.21 -5.57
N THR A 32 -4.57 0.45 -5.34
CA THR A 32 -4.57 -0.61 -4.33
C THR A 32 -4.71 -0.03 -2.92
N SER A 33 -5.33 -0.79 -2.02
CA SER A 33 -5.42 -0.39 -0.60
C SER A 33 -4.03 -0.15 0.01
N MET A 34 -3.05 -0.96 -0.43
CA MET A 34 -1.63 -0.82 -0.08
C MET A 34 -1.10 0.58 -0.42
N TYR A 35 -1.35 1.05 -1.64
CA TYR A 35 -0.89 2.36 -2.09
C TYR A 35 -1.50 3.49 -1.24
N TYR A 36 -2.81 3.43 -0.97
CA TYR A 36 -3.46 4.43 -0.13
C TYR A 36 -2.97 4.44 1.31
N LEU A 37 -2.73 3.27 1.90
CA LEU A 37 -2.18 3.16 3.25
C LEU A 37 -0.76 3.71 3.34
N MET A 38 0.07 3.46 2.32
CA MET A 38 1.43 4.00 2.24
C MET A 38 1.43 5.52 2.10
N GLN A 39 0.55 6.06 1.25
CA GLN A 39 0.37 7.52 1.13
C GLN A 39 -0.12 8.14 2.44
N ALA A 40 -1.12 7.54 3.10
CA ALA A 40 -1.64 8.03 4.37
C ALA A 40 -0.62 7.94 5.52
N ALA A 41 0.27 6.96 5.50
CA ALA A 41 1.36 6.82 6.46
C ALA A 41 2.61 7.65 6.08
N GLY A 42 2.69 8.21 4.87
CA GLY A 42 3.87 8.94 4.39
C GLY A 42 5.10 8.05 4.13
N ILE A 43 4.90 6.75 3.88
CA ILE A 43 5.98 5.78 3.70
C ILE A 43 6.11 5.33 2.24
N GLN A 44 7.35 5.09 1.80
CA GLN A 44 7.61 4.58 0.44
C GLN A 44 7.73 3.06 0.37
N ARG A 45 7.96 2.39 1.50
CA ARG A 45 8.15 0.94 1.58
C ARG A 45 7.46 0.40 2.82
N ALA A 46 6.78 -0.74 2.68
CA ALA A 46 6.17 -1.47 3.79
C ALA A 46 7.23 -2.19 4.64
N ALA A 47 6.81 -2.81 5.76
CA ALA A 47 7.70 -3.63 6.58
C ALA A 47 8.27 -4.79 5.75
N MET A 48 9.58 -4.99 5.84
CA MET A 48 10.29 -6.20 5.43
C MET A 48 9.92 -7.39 6.33
N HIS A 49 9.68 -7.15 7.62
CA HIS A 49 9.25 -8.17 8.58
C HIS A 49 8.00 -7.74 9.36
N PRO A 50 6.79 -7.86 8.76
CA PRO A 50 5.54 -7.53 9.42
C PRO A 50 5.40 -8.23 10.78
N GLY A 51 5.03 -7.48 11.83
CA GLY A 51 4.88 -7.98 13.20
C GLY A 51 6.14 -7.90 14.06
N LYS A 52 7.34 -7.79 13.46
CA LYS A 52 8.58 -7.49 14.18
C LYS A 52 8.96 -6.02 14.12
N GLU A 53 8.66 -5.38 12.99
CA GLU A 53 8.86 -3.95 12.80
C GLU A 53 7.54 -3.26 12.43
N VAL A 54 7.42 -2.01 12.87
CA VAL A 54 6.34 -1.11 12.48
C VAL A 54 6.87 -0.21 11.37
N ALA A 55 6.21 -0.23 10.21
CA ALA A 55 6.58 0.57 9.05
C ALA A 55 5.97 1.98 9.12
N GLY A 56 4.78 2.13 9.70
CA GLY A 56 4.06 3.39 9.74
C GLY A 56 2.87 3.32 10.68
N LYS A 57 2.26 4.49 10.96
CA LYS A 57 1.05 4.59 11.78
C LYS A 57 -0.03 5.33 11.01
N VAL A 58 -1.28 4.88 11.12
CA VAL A 58 -2.44 5.55 10.51
C VAL A 58 -3.57 5.67 11.51
N THR A 59 -4.44 6.66 11.34
CA THR A 59 -5.61 6.85 12.20
C THR A 59 -6.83 6.13 11.64
N LEU A 60 -7.82 5.89 12.51
CA LEU A 60 -9.13 5.36 12.08
C LEU A 60 -9.84 6.27 11.06
N LYS A 61 -9.58 7.58 11.08
CA LYS A 61 -10.11 8.52 10.09
C LYS A 61 -9.58 8.21 8.69
N HIS A 62 -8.27 8.01 8.57
CA HIS A 62 -7.65 7.62 7.30
C HIS A 62 -8.21 6.28 6.79
N VAL A 63 -8.38 5.30 7.68
CA VAL A 63 -8.99 4.00 7.31
C VAL A 63 -10.39 4.17 6.72
N TYR A 64 -11.22 5.01 7.35
CA TYR A 64 -12.59 5.26 6.89
C TYR A 64 -12.63 5.94 5.51
N GLU A 65 -11.79 6.96 5.29
CA GLU A 65 -11.69 7.65 4.01
C GLU A 65 -11.23 6.72 2.89
N ILE A 66 -10.21 5.89 3.16
CA ILE A 66 -9.73 4.89 2.20
C ILE A 66 -10.81 3.86 1.89
N ALA A 67 -11.55 3.40 2.90
CA ALA A 67 -12.66 2.47 2.73
C ALA A 67 -13.75 3.07 1.84
N LYS A 68 -14.13 4.34 2.07
CA LYS A 68 -15.12 5.06 1.26
C LYS A 68 -14.72 5.14 -0.21
N ILE A 69 -13.47 5.54 -0.49
CA ILE A 69 -12.95 5.63 -1.87
C ILE A 69 -12.92 4.24 -2.53
N LYS A 70 -12.51 3.20 -1.81
CA LYS A 70 -12.41 1.84 -2.36
C LYS A 70 -13.76 1.15 -2.56
N MET A 71 -14.81 1.63 -1.87
CA MET A 71 -16.17 1.12 -2.00
C MET A 71 -16.84 1.56 -3.32
N GLU A 72 -16.39 2.66 -3.93
CA GLU A 72 -16.81 3.07 -5.29
C GLU A 72 -16.39 2.09 -6.38
N ASP A 73 -15.43 1.21 -6.09
CA ASP A 73 -14.92 0.22 -7.03
C ASP A 73 -15.96 -0.89 -7.22
N PRO A 74 -16.33 -1.29 -8.47
CA PRO A 74 -17.39 -2.27 -8.71
C PRO A 74 -17.31 -3.57 -7.90
N PRO A 75 -16.11 -4.16 -7.63
CA PRO A 75 -15.99 -5.36 -6.80
C PRO A 75 -16.39 -5.19 -5.32
N ASN A 76 -16.50 -3.94 -4.84
CA ASN A 76 -16.74 -3.62 -3.43
C ASN A 76 -18.07 -2.91 -3.17
N ALA A 77 -18.79 -2.51 -4.22
CA ALA A 77 -19.99 -1.67 -4.11
C ALA A 77 -21.10 -2.25 -3.21
N LEU A 78 -21.19 -3.57 -3.10
CA LEU A 78 -22.21 -4.27 -2.29
C LEU A 78 -21.77 -4.57 -0.85
N LYS A 79 -20.55 -4.19 -0.46
CA LYS A 79 -20.01 -4.50 0.87
C LYS A 79 -20.41 -3.42 1.87
N SER A 80 -20.62 -3.82 3.13
CA SER A 80 -20.86 -2.85 4.20
C SER A 80 -19.59 -2.04 4.49
N MET A 81 -19.77 -0.78 4.90
CA MET A 81 -18.64 0.08 5.29
C MET A 81 -17.81 -0.54 6.42
N GLU A 82 -18.45 -1.19 7.39
CA GLU A 82 -17.75 -1.88 8.48
C GLU A 82 -16.86 -3.01 7.97
N TYR A 83 -17.34 -3.80 7.01
CA TYR A 83 -16.56 -4.85 6.39
C TYR A 83 -15.36 -4.24 5.65
N MET A 84 -15.58 -3.16 4.90
CA MET A 84 -14.50 -2.47 4.18
C MET A 84 -13.44 -1.93 5.12
N CYS A 85 -13.82 -1.24 6.22
CA CYS A 85 -12.87 -0.78 7.23
C CYS A 85 -12.07 -1.94 7.83
N LYS A 86 -12.71 -3.06 8.19
CA LYS A 86 -12.02 -4.27 8.69
C LYS A 86 -11.01 -4.81 7.68
N GLN A 87 -11.32 -4.82 6.39
CA GLN A 87 -10.40 -5.26 5.34
C GLN A 87 -9.18 -4.34 5.20
N ILE A 88 -9.39 -3.02 5.27
CA ILE A 88 -8.30 -2.06 5.22
C ILE A 88 -7.40 -2.19 6.45
N ILE A 89 -7.96 -2.38 7.65
CA ILE A 89 -7.19 -2.63 8.88
C ILE A 89 -6.34 -3.90 8.76
N LYS A 90 -6.92 -4.99 8.24
CA LYS A 90 -6.16 -6.23 8.00
C LYS A 90 -5.00 -6.02 7.03
N THR A 91 -5.23 -5.24 5.97
CA THR A 91 -4.19 -4.90 5.00
C THR A 91 -3.08 -4.07 5.65
N ALA A 92 -3.43 -3.09 6.47
CA ALA A 92 -2.46 -2.30 7.24
C ALA A 92 -1.58 -3.18 8.13
N HIS A 93 -2.20 -4.09 8.89
CA HIS A 93 -1.48 -5.03 9.75
C HIS A 93 -0.52 -5.93 8.95
N SER A 94 -0.94 -6.46 7.79
CA SER A 94 -0.04 -7.27 6.93
C SER A 94 1.16 -6.50 6.37
N MET A 95 1.08 -5.18 6.32
CA MET A 95 2.16 -4.30 5.86
C MET A 95 3.05 -3.79 7.00
N GLY A 96 2.73 -4.14 8.25
CA GLY A 96 3.37 -3.59 9.44
C GLY A 96 2.95 -2.14 9.73
N ILE A 97 1.78 -1.70 9.27
CA ILE A 97 1.22 -0.39 9.60
C ILE A 97 0.27 -0.55 10.78
N GLU A 98 0.51 0.22 11.84
CA GLU A 98 -0.31 0.21 13.05
C GLU A 98 -1.46 1.22 12.95
N VAL A 99 -2.64 0.82 13.42
CA VAL A 99 -3.83 1.69 13.43
C VAL A 99 -4.02 2.26 14.83
N VAL A 100 -3.82 3.57 14.98
CA VAL A 100 -3.90 4.30 16.25
C VAL A 100 -5.12 5.20 16.32
N LYS A 101 -5.56 5.56 17.53
CA LYS A 101 -6.70 6.49 17.73
C LYS A 101 -6.29 7.95 17.49
N THR A 102 -5.13 8.32 17.98
CA THR A 102 -4.55 9.66 17.92
C THR A 102 -3.10 9.55 17.44
N LEU A 103 -2.67 10.54 16.67
CA LEU A 103 -1.31 10.62 16.15
C LEU A 103 -0.79 12.03 16.43
N ASP A 104 0.28 12.13 17.20
CA ASP A 104 0.98 13.40 17.40
C ASP A 104 1.95 13.65 16.24
N PRO A 105 1.88 14.80 15.54
CA PRO A 105 2.72 15.06 14.38
C PRO A 105 4.22 15.09 14.70
N GLU A 106 4.63 15.63 15.86
CA GLU A 106 6.04 15.78 16.20
C GLU A 106 6.68 14.43 16.52
N GLU A 107 5.99 13.61 17.31
CA GLU A 107 6.41 12.22 17.56
C GLU A 107 6.45 11.41 16.26
N TYR A 108 5.47 11.59 15.38
CA TYR A 108 5.43 10.86 14.12
C TYR A 108 6.56 11.25 13.18
N GLN A 109 6.94 12.53 13.15
CA GLN A 109 8.06 12.98 12.33
C GLN A 109 9.38 12.35 12.80
N LYS A 110 9.63 12.32 14.11
CA LYS A 110 10.80 11.64 14.70
C LYS A 110 10.84 10.16 14.31
N PHE A 111 9.69 9.47 14.42
CA PHE A 111 9.56 8.08 14.00
C PHE A 111 9.89 7.87 12.51
N LEU A 112 9.45 8.76 11.62
CA LEU A 112 9.73 8.68 10.19
C LEU A 112 11.21 8.89 9.88
N ASP A 113 11.89 9.78 10.60
CA ASP A 113 13.32 10.04 10.41
C ASP A 113 14.17 8.85 10.90
N GLU A 114 13.88 8.30 12.09
CA GLU A 114 14.49 7.05 12.57
C GLU A 114 14.27 5.90 11.57
N ARG A 115 13.04 5.76 11.06
CA ARG A 115 12.70 4.70 10.10
C ARG A 115 13.48 4.86 8.79
N ARG A 116 13.78 6.08 8.35
CA ARG A 116 14.54 6.32 7.12
C ARG A 116 15.93 5.68 7.21
N GLU A 117 16.58 5.77 8.36
CA GLU A 117 17.88 5.16 8.61
C GLU A 117 17.80 3.62 8.58
N ILE A 118 16.79 3.06 9.24
CA ILE A 118 16.57 1.60 9.26
C ILE A 118 16.31 1.08 7.83
N VAL A 119 15.48 1.77 7.05
CA VAL A 119 15.19 1.39 5.66
C VAL A 119 16.46 1.49 4.79
N ALA A 120 17.31 2.49 5.02
CA ALA A 120 18.58 2.61 4.31
C ALA A 120 19.52 1.44 4.63
N GLN A 121 19.61 1.03 5.90
CA GLN A 121 20.38 -0.15 6.32
C GLN A 121 19.83 -1.43 5.69
N GLN A 122 18.51 -1.65 5.75
CA GLN A 122 17.85 -2.81 5.12
C GLN A 122 18.08 -2.87 3.61
N ARG A 123 18.16 -1.72 2.93
CA ARG A 123 18.45 -1.67 1.50
C ARG A 123 19.89 -2.09 1.21
N LYS A 124 20.86 -1.55 1.97
CA LYS A 124 22.28 -1.95 1.85
C LYS A 124 22.46 -3.45 2.06
N GLU A 125 21.88 -3.99 3.14
CA GLU A 125 21.93 -5.42 3.43
C GLU A 125 21.31 -6.28 2.31
N LEU A 126 20.21 -5.82 1.71
CA LEU A 126 19.60 -6.52 0.57
C LEU A 126 20.47 -6.47 -0.68
N ASP A 127 21.16 -5.37 -0.92
CA ASP A 127 22.03 -5.21 -2.09
C ASP A 127 23.31 -6.06 -1.92
N GLU A 128 23.93 -6.08 -0.74
CA GLU A 128 25.04 -6.99 -0.40
C GLU A 128 24.64 -8.47 -0.54
N LYS A 129 23.44 -8.85 -0.09
CA LYS A 129 22.93 -10.23 -0.26
C LYS A 129 22.72 -10.59 -1.72
N LYS A 130 22.28 -9.64 -2.57
CA LYS A 130 22.14 -9.87 -4.01
C LYS A 130 23.50 -10.05 -4.67
N GLU A 131 24.48 -9.21 -4.34
CA GLU A 131 25.85 -9.30 -4.86
C GLU A 131 26.51 -10.64 -4.47
N ALA A 132 26.42 -11.03 -3.21
CA ALA A 132 26.94 -12.32 -2.74
C ALA A 132 26.27 -13.51 -3.44
N LYS A 133 24.96 -13.45 -3.70
CA LYS A 133 24.25 -14.49 -4.45
C LYS A 133 24.72 -14.56 -5.91
N LEU A 134 24.95 -13.41 -6.54
CA LEU A 134 25.40 -13.33 -7.93
C LEU A 134 26.77 -13.99 -8.11
N LEU A 135 27.70 -13.69 -7.21
CA LEU A 135 29.06 -14.28 -7.16
C LEU A 135 29.08 -15.78 -6.90
N ARG A 136 27.98 -16.35 -6.37
CA ARG A 136 27.83 -17.80 -6.13
C ARG A 136 27.27 -18.57 -7.32
N THR A 137 26.61 -17.88 -8.25
CA THR A 137 25.90 -18.49 -9.39
C THR A 137 26.56 -18.21 -10.73
N GLY A 138 27.54 -17.32 -10.78
CA GLY A 138 28.46 -17.15 -11.92
C GLY A 138 29.73 -17.94 -11.71
#